data_AF-A0A6G2FYT7-F1
#
_entry.id   AF-A0A6G2FYT7-F1
#
_cell.length_a   1.000
_cell.length_b   1.000
_cell.length_c   1.000
_cell.angle_alpha   90.00
_cell.angle_beta   90.00
_cell.angle_gamma   90.00
#
_symmetry.space_group_name_H-M   'P 1'
#
loop_
_entity.id
_entity.type
_entity.pdbx_description
1 polymer ?
#
loop_
_entity_poly.entity_id
_entity_poly.type
_entity_poly.pdbx_seq_one_letter_code
_entity_poly.pdbx_strand_id
1 'polypeptide(L)'
;MSGSDRDEYGYTEWICTNCGRSAPKNNPPCDRCGNMQFEQVEVRASDFDDEVTAASTADILRENAGVAVAAAAVLSVVVVAMLASAGVFVVSDPFGLGIRFGAVEAVSPNDDGTLTAAELHGRVAAEYGGSSMRWYGRGLELSYRSDATTTGTLAEEVSTVAVWYAQYVGDGGDADSLELTVRTGDGRARVTIDRADAAAFAAGDITESEYRSRIFQSG
;
A
#
# COMPACT_ATOMS: atom_id res chain seq x y z
N MET A 1 24.12 43.41 -5.56
CA MET A 1 23.06 43.72 -6.55
C MET A 1 21.91 44.32 -5.76
N SER A 2 21.77 45.66 -5.81
CA SER A 2 20.63 46.39 -5.23
C SER A 2 19.38 46.02 -6.00
N GLY A 3 18.48 45.29 -5.35
CA GLY A 3 17.11 45.10 -5.78
C GLY A 3 16.25 46.11 -5.05
N SER A 4 15.93 47.19 -5.76
CA SER A 4 14.87 48.17 -5.58
C SER A 4 13.89 47.91 -4.43
N ASP A 5 13.86 48.85 -3.48
CA ASP A 5 12.70 49.17 -2.64
C ASP A 5 11.46 49.22 -3.55
N ARG A 6 10.65 48.17 -3.50
CA ARG A 6 9.28 48.22 -4.02
C ARG A 6 8.48 48.89 -2.93
N ASP A 7 7.73 49.92 -3.29
CA ASP A 7 6.85 50.68 -2.41
C ASP A 7 6.00 49.72 -1.56
N GLU A 8 6.41 49.49 -0.31
CA GLU A 8 5.62 48.73 0.65
C GLU A 8 4.35 49.54 0.93
N TYR A 9 3.19 48.96 0.68
CA TYR A 9 1.91 49.65 0.87
C TYR A 9 1.67 49.91 2.36
N GLY A 10 2.04 51.10 2.81
CA GLY A 10 1.70 51.62 4.13
C GLY A 10 0.54 52.62 4.06
N TYR A 11 -0.21 52.75 5.14
CA TYR A 11 -1.15 53.86 5.32
C TYR A 11 -0.87 54.57 6.65
N THR A 12 -1.25 55.84 6.70
CA THR A 12 -1.01 56.67 7.88
C THR A 12 -2.28 56.74 8.73
N GLU A 13 -2.13 56.48 10.03
CA GLU A 13 -3.22 56.60 11.00
C GLU A 13 -2.86 57.57 12.12
N TRP A 14 -3.87 58.24 12.68
CA TRP A 14 -3.70 59.18 13.79
C TRP A 14 -4.19 58.54 15.08
N ILE A 15 -3.30 58.35 16.05
CA ILE A 15 -3.59 57.70 17.33
C ILE A 15 -3.65 58.75 18.44
N CYS A 16 -4.76 58.80 19.18
CA CYS A 16 -4.91 59.71 20.31
C CYS A 16 -3.92 59.35 21.43
N THR A 17 -3.08 60.31 21.83
CA THR A 17 -2.01 60.08 22.83
C THR A 17 -2.51 59.78 24.24
N ASN A 18 -3.79 60.06 24.52
CA ASN A 18 -4.38 59.79 25.83
C ASN A 18 -5.07 58.41 25.87
N CYS A 19 -5.86 58.08 24.85
CA CYS A 19 -6.78 56.94 24.92
C CYS A 19 -6.49 55.84 23.89
N GLY A 20 -5.53 56.05 22.99
CA GLY A 20 -5.10 55.08 21.98
C GLY A 20 -6.08 54.89 20.82
N ARG A 21 -7.15 55.69 20.72
CA ARG A 21 -8.10 55.57 19.61
C ARG A 21 -7.45 56.04 18.30
N SER A 22 -7.55 55.21 17.28
CA SER A 22 -7.05 55.48 15.95
C SER A 22 -8.11 56.17 15.07
N ALA A 23 -7.67 57.03 14.14
CA ALA A 23 -8.53 57.79 13.25
C ALA A 23 -7.85 58.06 11.89
N PRO A 24 -8.61 58.15 10.78
CA PRO A 24 -8.05 58.33 9.45
C PRO A 24 -7.48 59.74 9.20
N LYS A 25 -7.79 60.73 10.04
CA LYS A 25 -7.33 62.12 9.92
C LYS A 25 -7.10 62.74 11.30
N ASN A 26 -6.20 63.72 11.40
CA ASN A 26 -6.01 64.51 12.62
C ASN A 26 -7.20 65.46 12.82
N ASN A 27 -8.14 65.08 13.69
CA ASN A 27 -9.33 65.88 13.97
C ASN A 27 -9.54 66.02 15.49
N PRO A 28 -8.83 66.94 16.16
CA PRO A 28 -9.08 67.26 17.56
C PRO A 28 -10.38 68.10 17.70
N PRO A 29 -11.20 67.87 18.75
CA PRO A 29 -10.99 66.97 19.89
C PRO A 29 -11.26 65.50 19.57
N CYS A 30 -10.59 64.57 20.27
CA CYS A 30 -10.85 63.14 20.15
C CYS A 30 -12.29 62.79 20.60
N ASP A 31 -13.11 62.25 19.71
CA ASP A 31 -14.54 61.95 19.98
C ASP A 31 -14.77 61.06 21.22
N ARG A 32 -13.78 60.24 21.61
CA ARG A 32 -13.92 59.30 22.74
C ARG A 32 -13.60 59.95 24.09
N CYS A 33 -12.62 60.84 24.15
CA CYS A 33 -12.04 61.29 25.42
C CYS A 33 -11.79 62.81 25.51
N GLY A 34 -12.04 63.55 24.44
CA GLY A 34 -11.84 65.01 24.38
C GLY A 34 -10.38 65.46 24.27
N ASN A 35 -9.40 64.56 24.22
CA ASN A 35 -8.00 64.93 24.09
C ASN A 35 -7.71 65.66 22.78
N MET A 36 -6.79 66.62 22.81
CA MET A 36 -6.48 67.49 21.66
C MET A 36 -5.23 67.04 20.90
N GLN A 37 -4.56 65.98 21.34
CA GLN A 37 -3.28 65.54 20.81
C GLN A 37 -3.41 64.16 20.15
N PHE A 38 -2.94 64.08 18.91
CA PHE A 38 -2.82 62.85 18.14
C PHE A 38 -1.40 62.71 17.63
N GLU A 39 -0.90 61.49 17.65
CA GLU A 39 0.37 61.11 17.05
C GLU A 39 0.12 60.43 15.70
N GLN A 40 0.90 60.79 14.69
CA GLN A 40 0.83 60.18 13.38
C GLN A 40 1.70 58.93 13.38
N VAL A 41 1.08 57.79 13.10
CA VAL A 41 1.76 56.50 13.00
C VAL A 41 1.62 55.99 11.58
N GLU A 42 2.74 55.59 10.99
CA GLU A 42 2.75 54.90 9.70
C GLU A 42 2.58 53.42 9.96
N VAL A 43 1.50 52.83 9.42
CA VAL A 43 1.19 51.40 9.54
C VAL A 43 1.64 50.74 8.25
N ARG A 44 2.54 49.75 8.36
CA ARG A 44 3.09 48.99 7.24
C ARG A 44 2.48 47.61 7.15
N ALA A 45 2.54 46.99 5.98
CA ALA A 45 2.09 45.61 5.79
C ALA A 45 2.93 44.63 6.63
N SER A 46 4.24 44.87 6.75
CA SER A 46 5.15 44.11 7.61
C SER A 46 4.77 44.12 9.10
N ASP A 47 4.05 45.14 9.59
CA ASP A 47 3.57 45.17 10.98
C ASP A 47 2.54 44.05 11.27
N PHE A 48 1.91 43.49 10.23
CA PHE A 48 0.97 42.37 10.33
C PHE A 48 1.61 41.00 10.04
N ASP A 49 2.74 40.96 9.32
CA ASP A 49 3.41 39.71 8.94
C ASP A 49 3.94 38.92 10.17
N ASP A 50 4.34 39.63 11.23
CA ASP A 50 4.80 39.01 12.48
C ASP A 50 3.66 38.39 13.31
N GLU A 51 2.42 38.84 13.16
CA GLU A 51 1.26 38.33 13.91
C GLU A 51 0.44 37.31 13.09
N VAL A 52 0.48 37.40 11.75
CA VAL A 52 -0.16 36.47 10.81
C VAL A 52 0.86 35.48 10.26
N THR A 53 1.71 34.91 11.11
CA THR A 53 2.46 33.73 10.70
C THR A 53 1.50 32.54 10.67
N ALA A 54 0.97 32.22 9.48
CA ALA A 54 0.24 30.98 9.28
C ALA A 54 1.14 29.83 9.77
N ALA A 55 0.61 28.98 10.66
CA ALA A 55 1.37 27.89 11.25
C ALA A 55 2.10 27.11 10.15
N SER A 56 3.42 27.01 10.28
CA SER A 56 4.20 26.31 9.27
C SER A 56 3.85 24.82 9.31
N THR A 57 4.01 24.11 8.19
CA THR A 57 3.80 22.64 8.14
C THR A 57 4.62 21.92 9.21
N ALA A 58 5.79 22.47 9.58
CA ALA A 58 6.63 21.94 10.64
C ALA A 58 6.02 22.12 12.04
N ASP A 59 5.34 23.23 12.30
CA ASP A 59 4.66 23.47 13.58
C ASP A 59 3.47 22.53 13.76
N ILE A 60 2.67 22.34 12.70
CA ILE A 60 1.57 21.36 12.69
C ILE A 60 2.07 19.94 12.97
N LEU A 61 3.18 19.54 12.33
CA LEU A 61 3.81 18.24 12.55
C LEU A 61 4.39 18.09 13.95
N ARG A 62 4.98 19.14 14.52
CA ARG A 62 5.57 19.11 15.87
C ARG A 62 4.48 18.99 16.93
N GLU A 63 3.39 19.74 16.79
CA GLU A 63 2.25 19.67 17.71
C GLU A 63 1.52 18.32 17.63
N ASN A 64 1.50 17.70 16.45
CA ASN A 64 0.86 16.41 16.20
C ASN A 64 1.88 15.29 15.93
N ALA A 65 3.03 15.30 16.59
CA ALA A 65 4.13 14.38 16.28
C ALA A 65 3.71 12.90 16.32
N GLY A 66 2.85 12.53 17.28
CA GLY A 66 2.32 11.16 17.37
C GLY A 66 1.49 10.75 16.15
N VAL A 67 0.59 11.62 15.68
CA VAL A 67 -0.25 11.36 14.50
C VAL A 67 0.61 11.35 13.24
N ALA A 68 1.58 12.27 13.13
CA ALA A 68 2.52 12.32 12.02
C ALA A 68 3.36 11.04 11.91
N VAL A 69 3.89 10.55 13.04
CA VAL A 69 4.65 9.28 13.10
C VAL A 69 3.74 8.11 12.73
N ALA A 70 2.52 8.05 13.24
CA ALA A 70 1.58 6.99 12.90
C ALA A 70 1.24 7.00 11.40
N ALA A 71 0.95 8.17 10.83
CA ALA A 71 0.67 8.32 9.41
C ALA A 71 1.88 7.93 8.55
N ALA A 72 3.09 8.36 8.92
CA ALA A 72 4.32 8.00 8.24
C ALA A 72 4.60 6.49 8.31
N ALA A 73 4.31 5.85 9.45
CA ALA A 73 4.43 4.40 9.61
C ALA A 73 3.46 3.66 8.67
N VAL A 74 2.19 4.07 8.61
CA VAL A 74 1.19 3.50 7.69
C VAL A 74 1.61 3.69 6.24
N LEU A 75 2.03 4.90 5.85
CA LEU A 75 2.54 5.18 4.50
C LEU A 75 3.74 4.31 4.14
N SER A 76 4.67 4.13 5.07
CA SER A 76 5.84 3.27 4.88
C SER A 76 5.44 1.82 4.62
N VAL A 77 4.48 1.27 5.38
CA VAL A 77 3.95 -0.09 5.16
C VAL A 77 3.30 -0.22 3.79
N VAL A 78 2.51 0.77 3.36
CA VAL A 78 1.89 0.77 2.02
C VAL A 78 2.93 0.79 0.91
N VAL A 79 3.96 1.65 1.02
CA VAL A 79 5.06 1.72 0.04
C VAL A 79 5.83 0.40 -0.02
N VAL A 80 6.15 -0.19 1.14
CA VAL A 80 6.83 -1.49 1.22
C VAL A 80 5.99 -2.59 0.55
N ALA A 81 4.68 -2.64 0.80
CA ALA A 81 3.78 -3.60 0.16
C ALA A 81 3.70 -3.41 -1.36
N MET A 82 3.64 -2.17 -1.85
CA MET A 82 3.64 -1.87 -3.29
C MET A 82 4.95 -2.31 -3.95
N LEU A 83 6.10 -2.01 -3.34
CA LEU A 83 7.41 -2.43 -3.85
C LEU A 83 7.57 -3.96 -3.87
N ALA A 84 7.09 -4.65 -2.83
CA ALA A 84 7.06 -6.11 -2.79
C ALA A 84 6.16 -6.69 -3.90
N SER A 85 4.99 -6.08 -4.14
CA SER A 85 4.09 -6.49 -5.22
C SER A 85 4.70 -6.32 -6.62
N ALA A 86 5.60 -5.34 -6.78
CA ALA A 86 6.37 -5.12 -8.00
C ALA A 86 7.60 -6.04 -8.14
N GLY A 87 7.88 -6.90 -7.15
CA GLY A 87 8.99 -7.85 -7.18
C GLY A 87 10.36 -7.27 -6.77
N VAL A 88 10.39 -6.10 -6.12
CA VAL A 88 11.66 -5.47 -5.71
C VAL A 88 12.34 -6.22 -4.55
N PHE A 89 11.56 -6.78 -3.62
CA PHE A 89 12.03 -7.62 -2.52
C PHE A 89 10.88 -8.50 -1.99
N VAL A 90 11.22 -9.61 -1.33
CA VAL A 90 10.25 -10.47 -0.64
C VAL A 90 10.06 -9.97 0.78
N VAL A 91 8.82 -9.68 1.17
CA VAL A 91 8.47 -9.36 2.56
C VAL A 91 8.01 -10.63 3.24
N SER A 92 8.93 -11.24 4.00
CA SER A 92 8.63 -12.36 4.88
C SER A 92 7.94 -11.82 6.14
N ASP A 93 6.63 -12.09 6.25
CA ASP A 93 5.74 -11.85 7.40
C ASP A 93 6.38 -11.18 8.64
N PRO A 94 6.64 -9.86 8.61
CA PRO A 94 7.44 -9.20 9.64
C PRO A 94 6.74 -9.11 11.00
N PHE A 95 5.45 -9.46 11.04
CA PHE A 95 4.60 -9.33 12.22
C PHE A 95 4.02 -10.67 12.71
N GLY A 96 4.38 -11.79 12.07
CA GLY A 96 3.84 -13.11 12.44
C GLY A 96 2.33 -13.25 12.18
N LEU A 97 1.79 -12.50 11.21
CA LEU A 97 0.37 -12.47 10.85
C LEU A 97 0.00 -13.48 9.75
N GLY A 98 0.98 -14.21 9.21
CA GLY A 98 0.86 -15.09 8.04
C GLY A 98 0.75 -14.34 6.71
N ILE A 99 1.02 -13.04 6.69
CA ILE A 99 0.86 -12.19 5.50
C ILE A 99 2.20 -12.07 4.77
N ARG A 100 2.24 -12.50 3.52
CA ARG A 100 3.43 -12.49 2.67
C ARG A 100 3.14 -11.79 1.34
N PHE A 101 4.15 -11.09 0.83
CA PHE A 101 4.11 -10.47 -0.48
C PHE A 101 5.46 -10.64 -1.18
N GLY A 102 5.41 -10.92 -2.48
CA GLY A 102 6.59 -10.97 -3.33
C GLY A 102 6.61 -12.18 -4.24
N ALA A 103 7.48 -12.09 -5.25
CA ALA A 103 7.71 -13.19 -6.18
C ALA A 103 8.31 -14.41 -5.45
N VAL A 104 7.90 -15.59 -5.89
CA VAL A 104 8.48 -16.86 -5.46
C VAL A 104 9.36 -17.33 -6.61
N GLU A 105 10.67 -17.41 -6.39
CA GLU A 105 11.59 -17.91 -7.41
C GLU A 105 11.38 -19.41 -7.63
N ALA A 106 11.49 -19.84 -8.89
CA ALA A 106 11.42 -21.25 -9.24
C ALA A 106 12.74 -21.92 -8.84
N VAL A 107 12.66 -22.88 -7.93
CA VAL A 107 13.82 -23.67 -7.47
C VAL A 107 13.57 -25.12 -7.81
N SER A 108 14.58 -25.84 -8.30
CA SER A 108 14.44 -27.28 -8.55
C SER A 108 14.11 -28.02 -7.25
N PRO A 109 13.11 -28.92 -7.25
CA PRO A 109 12.83 -29.77 -6.10
C PRO A 109 14.08 -30.49 -5.66
N ASN A 110 14.38 -30.41 -4.38
CA ASN A 110 15.43 -31.17 -3.77
C ASN A 110 14.78 -32.38 -3.05
N ASP A 111 15.33 -33.59 -3.19
CA ASP A 111 14.69 -34.84 -2.72
C ASP A 111 14.68 -34.98 -1.18
N ASP A 112 14.56 -33.88 -0.43
CA ASP A 112 14.47 -33.85 1.04
C ASP A 112 13.10 -34.32 1.58
N GLY A 113 12.16 -34.62 0.68
CA GLY A 113 10.83 -35.10 1.01
C GLY A 113 9.87 -34.00 1.45
N THR A 114 10.25 -32.73 1.29
CA THR A 114 9.38 -31.58 1.53
C THR A 114 9.24 -30.75 0.25
N LEU A 115 8.02 -30.32 -0.07
CA LEU A 115 7.78 -29.44 -1.18
C LEU A 115 7.55 -28.02 -0.66
N THR A 116 8.51 -27.12 -0.89
CA THR A 116 8.33 -25.69 -0.60
C THR A 116 7.55 -24.97 -1.71
N ALA A 117 7.13 -23.72 -1.47
CA ALA A 117 6.47 -22.91 -2.50
C ALA A 117 7.39 -22.65 -3.72
N ALA A 118 8.69 -22.48 -3.48
CA ALA A 118 9.69 -22.29 -4.53
C ALA A 118 9.86 -23.55 -5.39
N GLU A 119 9.79 -24.72 -4.78
CA GLU A 119 9.89 -25.99 -5.49
C GLU A 119 8.59 -26.41 -6.18
N LEU A 120 7.44 -26.06 -5.59
CA LEU A 120 6.14 -26.12 -6.27
C LEU A 120 6.18 -25.28 -7.55
N HIS A 121 6.67 -24.03 -7.45
CA HIS A 121 6.87 -23.21 -8.64
C HIS A 121 7.89 -23.85 -9.61
N GLY A 122 8.98 -24.43 -9.10
CA GLY A 122 9.95 -25.16 -9.91
C GLY A 122 9.36 -26.32 -10.71
N ARG A 123 8.48 -27.14 -10.11
CA ARG A 123 7.77 -28.22 -10.81
C ARG A 123 6.88 -27.70 -11.92
N VAL A 124 6.12 -26.64 -11.63
CA VAL A 124 5.27 -26.00 -12.64
C VAL A 124 6.10 -25.39 -13.76
N ALA A 125 7.23 -24.75 -13.44
CA ALA A 125 8.13 -24.16 -14.43
C ALA A 125 8.86 -25.20 -15.29
N ALA A 126 9.07 -26.40 -14.76
CA ALA A 126 9.69 -27.50 -15.50
C ALA A 126 8.74 -28.10 -16.54
N GLU A 127 7.44 -28.17 -16.22
CA GLU A 127 6.41 -28.75 -17.09
C GLU A 127 5.77 -27.71 -18.03
N TYR A 128 5.57 -26.49 -17.54
CA TYR A 128 4.79 -25.46 -18.22
C TYR A 128 5.60 -24.17 -18.45
N GLY A 129 5.43 -23.58 -19.64
CA GLY A 129 6.12 -22.35 -20.01
C GLY A 129 5.50 -21.09 -19.41
N GLY A 130 6.32 -20.05 -19.20
CA GLY A 130 5.86 -18.73 -18.79
C GLY A 130 5.18 -18.71 -17.42
N SER A 131 5.66 -19.56 -16.51
CA SER A 131 5.14 -19.63 -15.15
C SER A 131 5.58 -18.42 -14.31
N SER A 132 4.73 -18.03 -13.37
CA SER A 132 5.06 -17.06 -12.34
C SER A 132 4.30 -17.41 -11.08
N MET A 133 4.97 -17.46 -9.94
CA MET A 133 4.34 -17.61 -8.64
C MET A 133 4.67 -16.43 -7.75
N ARG A 134 3.71 -15.98 -6.94
CA ARG A 134 3.91 -14.94 -5.95
C ARG A 134 3.03 -15.16 -4.72
N TRP A 135 3.49 -14.65 -3.59
CA TRP A 135 2.68 -14.49 -2.41
C TRP A 135 1.78 -13.25 -2.54
N TYR A 136 0.51 -13.40 -2.15
CA TYR A 136 -0.45 -12.30 -2.02
C TYR A 136 -1.30 -12.50 -0.76
N GLY A 137 -0.99 -11.73 0.28
CA GLY A 137 -1.70 -11.87 1.55
C GLY A 137 -1.36 -13.20 2.20
N ARG A 138 -2.37 -14.04 2.41
CA ARG A 138 -2.23 -15.38 3.00
C ARG A 138 -2.26 -16.50 1.95
N GLY A 139 -2.41 -16.16 0.67
CA GLY A 139 -2.49 -17.12 -0.43
C GLY A 139 -1.31 -17.03 -1.39
N LEU A 140 -1.26 -17.98 -2.30
CA LEU A 140 -0.37 -18.00 -3.44
C LEU A 140 -1.15 -17.68 -4.71
N GLU A 141 -0.58 -16.86 -5.57
CA GLU A 141 -1.03 -16.70 -6.95
C GLU A 141 -0.02 -17.39 -7.86
N LEU A 142 -0.49 -18.31 -8.70
CA LEU A 142 0.30 -19.02 -9.69
C LEU A 142 -0.32 -18.80 -11.06
N SER A 143 0.50 -18.48 -12.05
CA SER A 143 0.07 -18.46 -13.44
C SER A 143 1.05 -19.21 -14.32
N TYR A 144 0.56 -19.87 -15.36
CA TYR A 144 1.39 -20.54 -16.38
C TYR A 144 0.67 -20.54 -17.74
N ARG A 145 1.41 -20.88 -18.81
CA ARG A 145 0.83 -21.10 -20.14
C ARG A 145 0.63 -22.59 -20.38
N SER A 146 -0.57 -22.93 -20.84
CA SER A 146 -0.95 -24.28 -21.24
C SER A 146 -1.06 -24.37 -22.77
N ASP A 147 -0.61 -25.49 -23.31
CA ASP A 147 -0.78 -25.86 -24.72
C ASP A 147 -2.03 -26.72 -24.94
N ALA A 148 -2.84 -26.94 -23.90
CA ALA A 148 -4.08 -27.70 -23.99
C ALA A 148 -5.04 -27.06 -24.98
N THR A 149 -5.50 -27.88 -25.93
CA THR A 149 -6.49 -27.49 -26.95
C THR A 149 -7.91 -27.95 -26.60
N THR A 150 -8.05 -28.72 -25.51
CA THR A 150 -9.35 -29.21 -25.04
C THR A 150 -9.53 -28.92 -23.55
N THR A 151 -10.78 -28.71 -23.14
CA THR A 151 -11.14 -28.51 -21.72
C THR A 151 -10.77 -29.72 -20.87
N GLY A 152 -10.84 -30.94 -21.42
CA GLY A 152 -10.48 -32.17 -20.70
C GLY A 152 -8.99 -32.21 -20.35
N THR A 153 -8.13 -31.96 -21.32
CA THR A 153 -6.67 -31.88 -21.12
C THR A 153 -6.31 -30.76 -20.16
N LEU A 154 -6.92 -29.59 -20.30
CA LEU A 154 -6.71 -28.47 -19.38
C LEU A 154 -7.11 -28.82 -17.95
N ALA A 155 -8.23 -29.53 -17.77
CA ALA A 155 -8.68 -29.96 -16.45
C ALA A 155 -7.75 -31.01 -15.82
N GLU A 156 -7.13 -31.88 -16.63
CA GLU A 156 -6.09 -32.80 -16.17
C GLU A 156 -4.82 -32.07 -15.72
N GLU A 157 -4.33 -31.11 -16.51
CA GLU A 157 -3.18 -30.27 -16.13
C GLU A 157 -3.44 -29.51 -14.81
N VAL A 158 -4.60 -28.86 -14.70
CA VAL A 158 -5.01 -28.17 -13.46
C VAL A 158 -5.06 -29.14 -12.29
N SER A 159 -5.57 -30.37 -12.50
CA SER A 159 -5.60 -31.39 -11.45
C SER A 159 -4.20 -31.80 -11.00
N THR A 160 -3.25 -31.94 -11.94
CA THR A 160 -1.84 -32.24 -11.62
C THR A 160 -1.22 -31.14 -10.75
N VAL A 161 -1.42 -29.87 -11.11
CA VAL A 161 -0.93 -28.74 -10.29
C VAL A 161 -1.62 -28.71 -8.92
N ALA A 162 -2.91 -29.03 -8.86
CA ALA A 162 -3.65 -29.11 -7.61
C ALA A 162 -3.12 -30.22 -6.66
N VAL A 163 -2.69 -31.34 -7.22
CA VAL A 163 -2.04 -32.43 -6.47
C VAL A 163 -0.68 -31.98 -5.93
N TRP A 164 0.12 -31.26 -6.71
CA TRP A 164 1.37 -30.69 -6.21
C TRP A 164 1.13 -29.64 -5.11
N TYR A 165 0.08 -28.82 -5.23
CA TYR A 165 -0.30 -27.90 -4.16
C TYR A 165 -0.71 -28.65 -2.88
N ALA A 166 -1.45 -29.74 -3.00
CA ALA A 166 -1.80 -30.57 -1.84
C ALA A 166 -0.57 -31.20 -1.18
N GLN A 167 0.41 -31.65 -1.97
CA GLN A 167 1.70 -32.09 -1.42
C GLN A 167 2.39 -30.96 -0.64
N TYR A 168 2.48 -29.76 -1.21
CA TYR A 168 3.01 -28.58 -0.52
C TYR A 168 2.29 -28.31 0.81
N VAL A 169 0.96 -28.41 0.84
CA VAL A 169 0.17 -28.24 2.06
C VAL A 169 0.46 -29.36 3.08
N GLY A 170 0.54 -30.61 2.62
CA GLY A 170 0.87 -31.78 3.44
C GLY A 170 2.25 -31.69 4.08
N ASP A 171 3.21 -31.11 3.36
CA ASP A 171 4.59 -30.91 3.81
C ASP A 171 4.75 -29.69 4.74
N GLY A 172 3.65 -29.09 5.17
CA GLY A 172 3.63 -27.96 6.12
C GLY A 172 3.66 -26.58 5.47
N GLY A 173 3.47 -26.49 4.14
CA GLY A 173 3.24 -25.24 3.45
C GLY A 173 2.08 -24.46 4.07
N ASP A 174 2.14 -23.13 4.09
CA ASP A 174 1.30 -22.27 4.92
C ASP A 174 0.33 -21.36 4.14
N ALA A 175 0.23 -21.51 2.82
CA ALA A 175 -0.77 -20.79 2.03
C ALA A 175 -2.19 -21.26 2.37
N ASP A 176 -3.11 -20.31 2.59
CA ASP A 176 -4.54 -20.55 2.84
C ASP A 176 -5.30 -20.92 1.56
N SER A 177 -4.81 -20.48 0.40
CA SER A 177 -5.35 -20.85 -0.91
C SER A 177 -4.30 -20.72 -2.01
N LEU A 178 -4.56 -21.38 -3.14
CA LEU A 178 -3.85 -21.18 -4.41
C LEU A 178 -4.83 -20.62 -5.45
N GLU A 179 -4.61 -19.38 -5.89
CA GLU A 179 -5.27 -18.83 -7.07
C GLU A 179 -4.45 -19.19 -8.31
N LEU A 180 -4.99 -20.07 -9.13
CA LEU A 180 -4.37 -20.54 -10.36
C LEU A 180 -4.96 -19.84 -11.57
N THR A 181 -4.12 -19.19 -12.38
CA THR A 181 -4.49 -18.59 -13.66
C THR A 181 -3.75 -19.28 -14.80
N VAL A 182 -4.48 -20.05 -15.61
CA VAL A 182 -3.91 -20.77 -16.76
C VAL A 182 -4.21 -20.00 -18.04
N ARG A 183 -3.18 -19.62 -18.79
CA ARG A 183 -3.33 -18.95 -20.10
C ARG A 183 -3.28 -20.00 -21.21
N THR A 184 -4.31 -20.05 -22.03
CA THR A 184 -4.36 -20.89 -23.23
C THR A 184 -4.25 -20.02 -24.48
N GLY A 185 -4.16 -20.62 -25.66
CA GLY A 185 -4.13 -19.85 -26.92
C GLY A 185 -5.33 -18.93 -27.12
N ASP A 186 -6.52 -19.40 -26.72
CA ASP A 186 -7.80 -18.73 -26.99
C ASP A 186 -8.40 -18.00 -25.77
N GLY A 187 -7.73 -18.05 -24.61
CA GLY A 187 -8.25 -17.43 -23.40
C GLY A 187 -7.47 -17.71 -22.13
N ARG A 188 -8.18 -17.67 -21.00
CA ARG A 188 -7.62 -18.02 -19.69
C ARG A 188 -8.66 -18.73 -18.84
N ALA A 189 -8.21 -19.70 -18.05
CA ALA A 189 -8.98 -20.31 -16.97
C ALA A 189 -8.46 -19.78 -15.63
N ARG A 190 -9.37 -19.59 -14.68
CA ARG A 190 -9.02 -19.28 -13.30
C ARG A 190 -9.66 -20.31 -12.38
N VAL A 191 -8.90 -20.82 -11.43
CA VAL A 191 -9.33 -21.82 -10.46
C VAL A 191 -8.75 -21.43 -9.11
N THR A 192 -9.58 -21.49 -8.06
CA THR A 192 -9.11 -21.30 -6.68
C THR A 192 -9.13 -22.65 -5.98
N ILE A 193 -8.03 -22.99 -5.32
CA ILE A 193 -7.88 -24.24 -4.58
C ILE A 193 -7.73 -23.88 -3.10
N ASP A 194 -8.70 -24.32 -2.30
CA ASP A 194 -8.71 -24.07 -0.85
C ASP A 194 -7.76 -25.01 -0.11
N ARG A 195 -7.04 -24.47 0.87
CA ARG A 195 -6.15 -25.25 1.74
C ARG A 195 -6.87 -26.41 2.42
N ALA A 196 -8.12 -26.23 2.83
CA ALA A 196 -8.85 -27.26 3.57
C ALA A 196 -9.05 -28.53 2.72
N ASP A 197 -9.41 -28.37 1.45
CA ASP A 197 -9.57 -29.48 0.52
C ASP A 197 -8.23 -30.12 0.16
N ALA A 198 -7.21 -29.29 -0.09
CA ALA A 198 -5.85 -29.75 -0.35
C ALA A 198 -5.28 -30.55 0.83
N ALA A 199 -5.51 -30.10 2.06
CA ALA A 199 -5.09 -30.78 3.29
C ALA A 199 -5.84 -32.11 3.50
N ALA A 200 -7.16 -32.12 3.27
CA ALA A 200 -7.95 -33.35 3.35
C ALA A 200 -7.47 -34.39 2.31
N PHE A 201 -7.15 -33.96 1.09
CA PHE A 201 -6.59 -34.86 0.08
C PHE A 201 -5.20 -35.36 0.48
N ALA A 202 -4.31 -34.48 0.95
CA ALA A 202 -2.97 -34.86 1.40
C ALA A 202 -2.97 -35.83 2.59
N ALA A 203 -3.95 -35.70 3.50
CA ALA A 203 -4.16 -36.63 4.61
C ALA A 203 -4.79 -37.97 4.18
N GLY A 204 -5.31 -38.06 2.95
CA GLY A 204 -6.03 -39.23 2.44
C GLY A 204 -7.50 -39.31 2.89
N ASP A 205 -8.06 -38.22 3.42
CA ASP A 205 -9.44 -38.14 3.91
C ASP A 205 -10.47 -38.12 2.75
N ILE A 206 -10.07 -37.62 1.59
CA ILE A 206 -10.88 -37.58 0.36
C ILE A 206 -10.13 -38.22 -0.80
N THR A 207 -10.88 -38.79 -1.74
CA THR A 207 -10.30 -39.39 -2.95
C THR A 207 -9.87 -38.33 -3.96
N GLU A 208 -9.00 -38.69 -4.90
CA GLU A 208 -8.62 -37.81 -6.00
C GLU A 208 -9.83 -37.35 -6.83
N SER A 209 -10.79 -38.24 -7.08
CA SER A 209 -12.02 -37.87 -7.79
C SER A 209 -12.86 -36.86 -7.03
N GLU A 210 -12.90 -36.97 -5.70
CA GLU A 210 -13.62 -36.02 -4.85
C GLU A 210 -12.90 -34.67 -4.80
N TYR A 211 -11.58 -34.67 -4.62
CA TYR A 211 -10.76 -33.47 -4.64
C TYR A 211 -10.90 -32.70 -5.97
N ARG A 212 -10.77 -33.42 -7.11
CA ARG A 212 -10.99 -32.88 -8.44
C ARG A 212 -12.39 -32.27 -8.59
N SER A 213 -13.40 -32.96 -8.09
CA SER A 213 -14.79 -32.48 -8.14
C SER A 213 -14.98 -31.18 -7.36
N ARG A 214 -14.34 -31.02 -6.19
CA ARG A 214 -14.40 -29.79 -5.39
C ARG A 214 -13.72 -28.62 -6.09
N ILE A 215 -12.52 -28.83 -6.64
CA ILE A 215 -11.76 -27.81 -7.38
C ILE A 215 -12.58 -27.18 -8.52
N PHE A 216 -13.28 -28.01 -9.30
CA PHE A 216 -14.04 -27.54 -10.47
C PHE A 216 -15.49 -27.13 -10.17
N GLN A 217 -15.98 -27.31 -8.94
CA GLN A 217 -17.29 -26.79 -8.50
C GLN A 217 -17.20 -25.39 -7.89
N SER A 218 -16.03 -25.02 -7.37
CA SER A 218 -15.79 -23.73 -6.72
C SER A 218 -15.42 -22.59 -7.69
N GLY A 219 -15.33 -22.87 -9.00
CA GLY A 219 -14.88 -21.94 -10.06
C GLY A 219 -15.97 -21.41 -10.97
#